data_AF-A0A438JHH8-F1
#
_entry.id   AF-A0A438JHH8-F1
#
_cell.length_a   1.000
_cell.length_b   1.000
_cell.length_c   1.000
_cell.angle_alpha   90.00
_cell.angle_beta   90.00
_cell.angle_gamma   90.00
#
_symmetry.space_group_name_H-M   'P 1'
#
loop_
_entity.id
_entity.type
_entity.pdbx_description
1 polymer ?
#
loop_
_entity_poly.entity_id
_entity_poly.type
_entity_poly.pdbx_seq_one_letter_code
_entity_poly.pdbx_strand_id
1 'polypeptide(L)'
;MGELRGLSRWRTRYKVIGLDERLIDNATEKAGMLLVQVERFMMILSSAVQQFSNFFSWLLKCIKLLMSETSDQLLPFNSELVIIFLRFLYDQDPVRQLLELSEVDHNIEIELETMQKIKELVQLGGFSDSEYLQRTMAKEFQQMESSFKEAFAMPFTTVSEKILCEDLLPMFPCPSSPFNVPMSISYYKDISQAVSTYQTCQHRFIDYIAFKVPDESFSDVANCIGIARGFMHDSSSVKKGYTSLEAVLLSVPDGYHCVDLSLYKESQMVLLLNETTSTSESSGSAHMLVVQVTDLPFVSVPRSTNLNYWKLHELKDSITYLQMENEKVRSIPHSAIAPLAVSASRGVACVFAARKRALVYILEEDEDEATDAE
;
A
#
# COMPACT_ATOMS: atom_id res chain seq x y z
N MET A 1 10.59 -13.86 13.89
CA MET A 1 11.91 -13.27 14.20
C MET A 1 13.07 -14.21 13.97
N GLY A 2 13.07 -15.43 14.51
CA GLY A 2 14.16 -16.40 14.25
C GLY A 2 14.42 -16.65 12.76
N GLU A 3 13.37 -16.71 11.94
CA GLU A 3 13.49 -16.82 10.47
C GLU A 3 14.15 -15.59 9.83
N LEU A 4 13.67 -14.38 10.15
CA LEU A 4 14.25 -13.12 9.66
C LEU A 4 15.73 -12.98 10.06
N ARG A 5 16.07 -13.42 11.28
CA ARG A 5 17.45 -13.51 11.74
C ARG A 5 18.26 -14.48 10.88
N GLY A 6 17.72 -15.66 10.57
CA GLY A 6 18.32 -16.62 9.64
C GLY A 6 18.57 -16.04 8.25
N LEU A 7 17.60 -15.27 7.72
CA LEU A 7 17.74 -14.59 6.43
C LEU A 7 18.80 -13.48 6.48
N SER A 8 18.85 -12.69 7.55
CA SER A 8 19.82 -11.59 7.71
C SER A 8 21.28 -12.07 7.70
N ARG A 9 21.54 -13.31 8.14
CA ARG A 9 22.85 -13.96 8.07
C ARG A 9 23.31 -14.24 6.64
N TRP A 10 22.37 -14.41 5.70
CA TRP A 10 22.70 -14.59 4.29
C TRP A 10 22.96 -13.24 3.61
N ARG A 11 24.05 -12.61 4.02
CA ARG A 11 24.44 -11.24 3.64
C ARG A 11 24.52 -11.02 2.13
N THR A 12 24.96 -12.01 1.36
CA THR A 12 25.08 -11.89 -0.10
C THR A 12 23.74 -11.63 -0.80
N ARG A 13 22.62 -12.10 -0.23
CA ARG A 13 21.29 -11.89 -0.80
C ARG A 13 20.55 -10.75 -0.11
N TYR A 14 20.53 -10.74 1.22
CA TYR A 14 19.60 -9.88 1.94
C TYR A 14 20.19 -8.56 2.44
N LYS A 15 21.52 -8.44 2.51
CA LYS A 15 22.14 -7.14 2.82
C LYS A 15 21.84 -6.11 1.72
N VAL A 16 21.70 -6.56 0.48
CA VAL A 16 21.36 -5.70 -0.67
C VAL A 16 19.98 -5.08 -0.52
N ILE A 17 19.03 -5.74 0.16
CA ILE A 17 17.70 -5.18 0.40
C ILE A 17 17.58 -4.50 1.77
N GLY A 18 18.69 -4.27 2.48
CA GLY A 18 18.68 -3.57 3.77
C GLY A 18 18.34 -4.42 4.99
N LEU A 19 18.34 -5.75 4.87
CA LEU A 19 18.15 -6.63 6.03
C LEU A 19 19.46 -6.75 6.83
N ASP A 20 19.57 -5.96 7.90
CA ASP A 20 20.76 -5.93 8.76
C ASP A 20 20.64 -6.93 9.93
N GLU A 21 21.63 -7.81 10.06
CA GLU A 21 21.70 -8.81 11.14
C GLU A 21 21.76 -8.18 12.53
N ARG A 22 22.47 -7.06 12.71
CA ARG A 22 22.62 -6.41 14.02
C ARG A 22 21.32 -5.77 14.48
N LEU A 23 20.57 -5.15 13.57
CA LEU A 23 19.27 -4.55 13.88
C LEU A 23 18.25 -5.63 14.26
N ILE A 24 18.23 -6.74 13.51
CA ILE A 24 17.36 -7.87 13.81
C ILE A 24 17.76 -8.57 15.12
N ASP A 25 19.06 -8.70 15.40
CA ASP A 25 19.57 -9.25 16.65
C ASP A 25 19.19 -8.37 17.84
N ASN A 26 19.38 -7.05 17.74
CA ASN A 26 18.96 -6.09 18.77
C ASN A 26 17.44 -6.14 19.01
N ALA A 27 16.63 -6.15 17.95
CA ALA A 27 15.17 -6.25 18.09
C ALA A 27 14.73 -7.58 18.72
N THR A 28 15.40 -8.68 18.37
CA THR A 28 15.13 -10.00 18.97
C THR A 28 15.52 -10.02 20.44
N GLU A 29 16.63 -9.39 20.79
CA GLU A 29 17.11 -9.27 22.16
C GLU A 29 16.15 -8.44 23.03
N LYS A 30 15.71 -7.26 22.55
CA LYS A 30 14.73 -6.42 23.26
C LYS A 30 13.37 -7.12 23.44
N ALA A 31 12.94 -7.90 22.44
CA ALA A 31 11.74 -8.74 22.60
C ALA A 31 11.93 -9.81 23.68
N GLY A 32 13.11 -10.43 23.76
CA GLY A 32 13.46 -11.38 24.81
C GLY A 32 13.45 -10.76 26.21
N MET A 33 14.01 -9.56 26.37
CA MET A 33 14.00 -8.81 27.63
C MET A 33 12.58 -8.49 28.09
N LEU A 34 11.72 -8.04 27.17
CA LEU A 34 10.32 -7.77 27.48
C LEU A 34 9.61 -9.04 27.95
N LEU A 35 9.85 -10.19 27.30
CA LEU A 35 9.27 -11.47 27.74
C LEU A 35 9.69 -11.83 29.16
N VAL A 36 10.95 -11.64 29.53
CA VAL A 36 11.41 -11.87 30.91
C VAL A 36 10.72 -10.92 31.90
N GLN A 37 10.51 -9.66 31.52
CA GLN A 37 9.79 -8.69 32.35
C GLN A 37 8.30 -9.03 32.50
N VAL A 38 7.66 -9.54 31.45
CA VAL A 38 6.28 -10.04 31.52
C VAL A 38 6.19 -11.25 32.45
N GLU A 39 7.15 -12.18 32.37
CA GLU A 39 7.17 -13.35 33.27
C GLU A 39 7.38 -12.93 34.72
N ARG A 40 8.33 -12.01 34.98
CA ARG A 40 8.54 -11.42 36.31
C ARG A 40 7.27 -10.75 36.84
N PHE A 41 6.57 -10.00 35.99
CA PHE A 41 5.31 -9.36 36.34
C PHE A 41 4.24 -10.39 36.70
N MET A 42 4.09 -11.46 35.92
CA MET A 42 3.13 -12.53 36.19
C MET A 42 3.41 -13.21 37.54
N MET A 43 4.68 -13.44 37.88
CA MET A 43 5.07 -14.01 39.17
C MET A 43 4.74 -13.08 40.34
N ILE A 44 5.02 -11.77 40.20
CA ILE A 44 4.72 -10.77 41.23
C ILE A 44 3.21 -10.61 41.41
N LEU A 45 2.46 -10.57 40.31
CA LEU A 45 1.01 -10.49 40.31
C LEU A 45 0.38 -11.71 40.98
N SER A 46 0.87 -12.92 40.65
CA SER A 46 0.40 -14.16 41.28
C SER A 46 0.64 -14.15 42.80
N SER A 47 1.83 -13.73 43.24
CA SER A 47 2.14 -13.56 44.66
C SER A 47 1.20 -12.54 45.33
N ALA A 48 1.02 -11.37 44.73
CA ALA A 48 0.13 -10.34 45.26
C ALA A 48 -1.32 -10.85 45.41
N VAL A 49 -1.86 -11.49 44.37
CA VAL A 49 -3.21 -12.08 44.41
C VAL A 49 -3.33 -13.11 45.54
N GLN A 50 -2.32 -13.96 45.72
CA GLN A 50 -2.33 -14.95 46.80
C GLN A 50 -2.32 -14.29 48.19
N GLN A 51 -1.52 -13.24 48.39
CA GLN A 51 -1.46 -12.50 49.65
C GLN A 51 -2.80 -11.81 49.96
N PHE A 52 -3.37 -11.09 48.99
CA PHE A 52 -4.67 -10.44 49.14
C PHE A 52 -5.79 -11.46 49.36
N SER A 53 -5.81 -12.57 48.64
CA SER A 53 -6.80 -13.64 48.81
C SER A 53 -6.78 -14.22 50.24
N ASN A 54 -5.57 -14.48 50.76
CA ASN A 54 -5.38 -14.94 52.14
C ASN A 54 -5.86 -13.91 53.17
N PHE A 55 -5.52 -12.63 52.96
CA PHE A 55 -5.99 -11.53 53.80
C PHE A 55 -7.51 -11.38 53.78
N PHE A 56 -8.15 -11.41 52.61
CA PHE A 56 -9.60 -11.27 52.50
C PHE A 56 -10.35 -12.47 53.08
N SER A 57 -9.79 -13.68 52.97
CA SER A 57 -10.36 -14.86 53.62
C SER A 57 -10.33 -14.76 55.15
N TRP A 58 -9.23 -14.23 55.70
CA TRP A 58 -9.15 -13.88 57.12
C TRP A 58 -10.16 -12.78 57.51
N LEU A 59 -10.18 -11.67 56.77
CA LEU A 59 -11.04 -10.53 57.06
C LEU A 59 -12.52 -10.91 57.02
N LEU A 60 -12.94 -11.68 56.01
CA LEU A 60 -14.30 -12.18 55.87
C LEU A 60 -14.70 -13.06 57.06
N LYS A 61 -13.79 -13.92 57.55
CA LYS A 61 -14.02 -14.70 58.77
C LYS A 61 -14.22 -13.81 60.00
N CYS A 62 -13.37 -12.80 60.18
CA CYS A 62 -13.50 -11.85 61.27
C CYS A 62 -14.86 -11.11 61.24
N ILE A 63 -15.30 -10.66 60.05
CA ILE A 63 -16.59 -9.99 59.88
C ILE A 63 -17.74 -10.94 60.23
N LYS A 64 -17.75 -12.18 59.70
CA LYS A 64 -18.81 -13.15 59.99
C LYS A 64 -18.89 -13.50 61.48
N LEU A 65 -17.75 -13.65 62.14
CA LEU A 65 -17.70 -13.86 63.60
C LEU A 65 -18.30 -12.68 64.37
N LEU A 66 -17.99 -11.44 63.96
CA LEU A 66 -18.57 -10.24 64.57
C LEU A 66 -20.09 -10.14 64.34
N MET A 67 -20.58 -10.61 63.18
CA MET A 67 -21.99 -10.62 62.81
C MET A 67 -22.77 -11.84 63.33
N SER A 68 -22.11 -12.76 64.06
CA SER A 68 -22.71 -14.02 64.54
C SER A 68 -23.26 -14.94 63.44
N GLU A 69 -22.68 -14.88 62.23
CA GLU A 69 -23.01 -15.74 61.09
C GLU A 69 -22.22 -17.05 61.12
N THR A 70 -22.81 -18.15 60.63
CA THR A 70 -22.12 -19.45 60.56
C THR A 70 -20.94 -19.40 59.58
N SER A 71 -19.79 -19.93 60.03
CA SER A 71 -18.50 -19.86 59.31
C SER A 71 -18.14 -21.14 58.56
N ASP A 72 -19.07 -22.09 58.41
CA ASP A 72 -18.81 -23.48 58.04
C ASP A 72 -18.36 -23.71 56.57
N GLN A 73 -18.26 -22.65 55.75
CA GLN A 73 -17.85 -22.72 54.34
C GLN A 73 -16.70 -21.78 53.95
N LEU A 74 -15.97 -21.22 54.92
CA LEU A 74 -14.89 -20.28 54.59
C LEU A 74 -13.60 -21.00 54.17
N LEU A 75 -12.94 -20.45 53.15
CA LEU A 75 -11.61 -20.88 52.73
C LEU A 75 -10.63 -20.79 53.91
N PRO A 76 -9.76 -21.80 54.11
CA PRO A 76 -8.73 -21.73 55.12
C PRO A 76 -7.74 -20.61 54.78
N PHE A 77 -7.28 -19.88 55.80
CA PHE A 77 -6.26 -18.84 55.67
C PHE A 77 -5.07 -19.17 56.58
N ASN A 78 -3.89 -18.70 56.20
CA ASN A 78 -2.66 -18.82 56.99
C ASN A 78 -2.44 -17.53 57.79
N SER A 79 -2.43 -17.64 59.12
CA SER A 79 -2.27 -16.51 60.04
C SER A 79 -0.89 -15.86 59.98
N GLU A 80 0.18 -16.62 59.72
CA GLU A 80 1.55 -16.06 59.60
C GLU A 80 1.65 -15.16 58.37
N LEU A 81 1.07 -15.58 57.24
CA LEU A 81 1.02 -14.77 56.03
C LEU A 81 0.19 -13.49 56.22
N VAL A 82 -0.89 -13.53 56.99
CA VAL A 82 -1.65 -12.32 57.34
C VAL A 82 -0.80 -11.34 58.15
N ILE A 83 -0.02 -11.83 59.13
CA ILE A 83 0.87 -10.99 59.93
C ILE A 83 1.94 -10.34 59.05
N ILE A 84 2.57 -11.11 58.16
CA ILE A 84 3.58 -10.60 57.21
C ILE A 84 2.96 -9.55 56.29
N PHE A 85 1.76 -9.84 55.74
CA PHE A 85 1.05 -8.93 54.86
C PHE A 85 0.75 -7.59 55.55
N LEU A 86 0.15 -7.62 56.75
CA LEU A 86 -0.16 -6.41 57.51
C LEU A 86 1.08 -5.62 57.92
N ARG A 87 2.20 -6.30 58.21
CA ARG A 87 3.43 -5.66 58.67
C ARG A 87 4.25 -5.03 57.54
N PHE A 88 4.25 -5.63 56.36
CA PHE A 88 5.21 -5.28 55.30
C PHE A 88 4.59 -4.97 53.94
N LEU A 89 3.41 -5.51 53.62
CA LEU A 89 2.85 -5.47 52.26
C LEU A 89 1.57 -4.63 52.13
N TYR A 90 0.88 -4.32 53.23
CA TYR A 90 -0.41 -3.62 53.20
C TYR A 90 -0.35 -2.25 52.52
N ASP A 91 0.72 -1.49 52.77
CA ASP A 91 0.95 -0.16 52.17
C ASP A 91 1.85 -0.21 50.92
N GLN A 92 2.25 -1.42 50.46
CA GLN A 92 3.10 -1.58 49.30
C GLN A 92 2.29 -2.01 48.07
N ASP A 93 2.55 -1.36 46.94
CA ASP A 93 2.01 -1.76 45.64
C ASP A 93 3.15 -2.20 44.71
N PRO A 94 3.57 -3.48 44.79
CA PRO A 94 4.64 -4.01 43.95
C PRO A 94 4.22 -4.13 42.47
N VAL A 95 2.91 -4.10 42.17
CA VAL A 95 2.39 -4.20 40.80
C VAL A 95 2.49 -2.84 40.10
N ARG A 96 2.14 -1.76 40.81
CA ARG A 96 2.24 -0.40 40.28
C ARG A 96 3.64 -0.05 39.82
N GLN A 97 4.68 -0.42 40.57
CA GLN A 97 6.08 -0.12 40.21
C GLN A 97 6.48 -0.67 38.83
N LEU A 98 5.88 -1.77 38.38
CA LEU A 98 6.18 -2.38 37.08
C LEU A 98 5.37 -1.79 35.92
N LEU A 99 4.18 -1.25 36.23
CA LEU A 99 3.21 -0.73 35.26
C LEU A 99 3.22 0.80 35.13
N GLU A 100 3.89 1.51 36.04
CA GLU A 100 3.86 2.97 36.06
C GLU A 100 4.48 3.56 34.78
N LEU A 101 3.71 4.44 34.12
CA LEU A 101 4.05 5.09 32.86
C LEU A 101 4.96 6.33 33.05
N SER A 102 5.57 6.48 34.22
CA SER A 102 6.34 7.67 34.60
C SER A 102 7.50 7.94 33.62
N GLU A 103 7.57 9.18 33.11
CA GLU A 103 8.67 9.66 32.26
C GLU A 103 10.00 9.79 33.04
N VAL A 104 9.94 9.84 34.37
CA VAL A 104 11.14 9.95 35.22
C VAL A 104 11.79 8.58 35.33
N ASP A 105 13.11 8.51 35.17
CA ASP A 105 13.95 7.31 35.38
C ASP A 105 13.87 6.79 36.81
N HIS A 106 12.76 6.10 37.12
CA HIS A 106 12.63 5.27 38.31
C HIS A 106 13.32 3.94 38.00
N ASN A 107 14.49 3.75 38.59
CA ASN A 107 15.15 2.45 38.59
C ASN A 107 14.47 1.58 39.65
N ILE A 108 13.89 0.47 39.21
CA ILE A 108 13.37 -0.55 40.10
C ILE A 108 14.55 -1.16 40.85
N GLU A 109 14.50 -1.09 42.17
CA GLU A 109 15.54 -1.68 43.02
C GLU A 109 15.50 -3.20 42.89
N ILE A 110 16.66 -3.80 42.63
CA ILE A 110 16.81 -5.24 42.45
C ILE A 110 17.92 -5.72 43.35
N GLU A 111 17.67 -6.87 43.96
CA GLU A 111 18.63 -7.54 44.82
C GLU A 111 19.99 -7.73 44.11
N LEU A 112 21.05 -7.41 44.85
CA LEU A 112 22.41 -7.36 44.33
C LEU A 112 22.87 -8.74 43.79
N GLU A 113 22.41 -9.82 44.41
CA GLU A 113 22.65 -11.19 43.94
C GLU A 113 22.04 -11.46 42.57
N THR A 114 20.81 -10.99 42.33
CA THR A 114 20.12 -11.16 41.04
C THR A 114 20.85 -10.37 39.95
N MET A 115 21.31 -9.16 40.26
CA MET A 115 22.13 -8.37 39.34
C MET A 115 23.47 -9.04 39.01
N GLN A 116 24.09 -9.69 39.99
CA GLN A 116 25.33 -10.44 39.75
C GLN A 116 25.10 -11.63 38.82
N LYS A 117 24.02 -12.40 39.05
CA LYS A 117 23.63 -13.52 38.18
C LYS A 117 23.35 -13.08 36.73
N ILE A 118 22.72 -11.92 36.53
CA ILE A 118 22.48 -11.36 35.19
C ILE A 118 23.80 -11.03 34.49
N LYS A 119 24.76 -10.43 35.21
CA LYS A 119 26.09 -10.15 34.67
C LYS A 119 26.84 -11.42 34.28
N GLU A 120 26.69 -12.49 35.05
CA GLU A 120 27.24 -13.81 34.70
C GLU A 120 26.54 -14.40 33.47
N LEU A 121 25.21 -14.25 33.34
CA LEU A 121 24.46 -14.69 32.16
C LEU A 121 24.94 -14.01 30.87
N VAL A 122 25.32 -12.73 30.92
CA VAL A 122 25.91 -12.03 29.76
C VAL A 122 27.15 -12.79 29.25
N GLN A 123 28.00 -13.30 30.15
CA GLN A 123 29.20 -14.07 29.78
C GLN A 123 28.87 -15.44 29.18
N LEU A 124 27.69 -15.99 29.50
CA LEU A 124 27.18 -17.27 28.98
C LEU A 124 26.35 -17.12 27.69
N GLY A 125 26.32 -15.93 27.09
CA GLY A 125 25.54 -15.67 25.87
C GLY A 125 24.09 -15.24 26.13
N GLY A 126 23.79 -14.78 27.34
CA GLY A 126 22.56 -14.06 27.67
C GLY A 126 22.51 -12.68 27.01
N PHE A 127 21.50 -11.90 27.40
CA PHE A 127 21.33 -10.55 26.89
C PHE A 127 22.51 -9.64 27.21
N SER A 128 22.88 -8.77 26.28
CA SER A 128 23.96 -7.79 26.39
C SER A 128 23.64 -6.63 27.32
N ASP A 129 22.37 -6.20 27.36
CA ASP A 129 21.88 -5.19 28.30
C ASP A 129 21.49 -5.85 29.63
N SER A 130 22.19 -5.50 30.70
CA SER A 130 21.97 -6.04 32.06
C SER A 130 20.99 -5.24 32.90
N GLU A 131 20.59 -4.05 32.44
CA GLU A 131 19.76 -3.12 33.20
C GLU A 131 18.27 -3.30 32.91
N TYR A 132 17.91 -4.19 31.98
CA TYR A 132 16.52 -4.38 31.53
C TYR A 132 15.54 -4.66 32.68
N LEU A 133 15.97 -5.30 33.77
CA LEU A 133 15.11 -5.52 34.95
C LEU A 133 14.89 -4.26 35.81
N GLN A 134 15.82 -3.31 35.78
CA GLN A 134 15.70 -2.04 36.53
C GLN A 134 14.71 -1.08 35.87
N ARG A 135 14.32 -1.33 34.62
CA ARG A 135 13.36 -0.51 33.88
C ARG A 135 11.94 -1.01 34.06
N THR A 136 10.96 -0.13 33.85
CA THR A 136 9.55 -0.49 33.85
C THR A 136 9.18 -1.27 32.58
N MET A 137 8.06 -2.02 32.63
CA MET A 137 7.58 -2.77 31.47
C MET A 137 7.28 -1.84 30.29
N ALA A 138 6.77 -0.64 30.56
CA ALA A 138 6.50 0.37 29.53
C ALA A 138 7.78 0.81 28.79
N LYS A 139 8.89 1.01 29.51
CA LYS A 139 10.18 1.38 28.90
C LYS A 139 10.74 0.25 28.05
N GLU A 140 10.68 -0.99 28.54
CA GLU A 140 11.14 -2.15 27.78
C GLU A 140 10.28 -2.37 26.52
N PHE A 141 8.96 -2.13 26.61
CA PHE A 141 8.07 -2.15 25.44
C PHE A 141 8.45 -1.07 24.41
N GLN A 142 8.71 0.17 24.85
CA GLN A 142 9.14 1.26 23.97
C GLN A 142 10.51 0.98 23.30
N GLN A 143 11.47 0.43 24.05
CA GLN A 143 12.77 0.02 23.50
C GLN A 143 12.63 -1.09 22.46
N MET A 144 11.78 -2.09 22.75
CA MET A 144 11.45 -3.13 21.78
C MET A 144 10.81 -2.50 20.53
N GLU A 145 9.76 -1.69 20.69
CA GLU A 145 9.05 -1.09 19.55
C GLU A 145 9.96 -0.23 18.67
N SER A 146 10.80 0.62 19.27
CA SER A 146 11.76 1.45 18.54
C SER A 146 12.79 0.63 17.78
N SER A 147 13.32 -0.44 18.38
CA SER A 147 14.25 -1.35 17.70
C SER A 147 13.61 -2.06 16.49
N PHE A 148 12.34 -2.44 16.58
CA PHE A 148 11.60 -3.00 15.45
C PHE A 148 11.33 -1.98 14.35
N LYS A 149 10.95 -0.76 14.72
CA LYS A 149 10.74 0.34 13.77
C LYS A 149 12.01 0.63 12.98
N GLU A 150 13.16 0.69 13.66
CA GLU A 150 14.46 0.86 13.00
C GLU A 150 14.79 -0.32 12.06
N ALA A 151 14.66 -1.56 12.54
CA ALA A 151 14.96 -2.75 11.75
C ALA A 151 14.08 -2.87 10.50
N PHE A 152 12.80 -2.48 10.58
CA PHE A 152 11.86 -2.54 9.45
C PHE A 152 11.90 -1.30 8.55
N ALA A 153 12.42 -0.17 9.01
CA ALA A 153 12.67 0.98 8.16
C ALA A 153 13.88 0.78 7.24
N MET A 154 14.88 -0.01 7.67
CA MET A 154 16.13 -0.18 6.93
C MET A 154 15.95 -0.75 5.51
N PRO A 155 15.08 -1.74 5.25
CA PRO A 155 14.80 -2.17 3.88
C PRO A 155 14.20 -1.07 3.01
N PHE A 156 13.29 -0.27 3.56
CA PHE A 156 12.68 0.83 2.83
C PHE A 156 13.73 1.86 2.42
N THR A 157 14.58 2.31 3.34
CA THR A 157 15.64 3.28 3.04
C THR A 157 16.65 2.72 2.04
N THR A 158 17.09 1.48 2.23
CA THR A 158 18.08 0.83 1.35
C THR A 158 17.55 0.61 -0.07
N VAL A 159 16.28 0.19 -0.22
CA VAL A 159 15.69 -0.05 -1.53
C VAL A 159 15.34 1.26 -2.22
N SER A 160 14.79 2.24 -1.49
CA SER A 160 14.42 3.54 -2.07
C SER A 160 15.63 4.31 -2.59
N GLU A 161 16.78 4.28 -1.89
CA GLU A 161 18.04 4.86 -2.38
C GLU A 161 18.55 4.22 -3.68
N LYS A 162 18.12 2.99 -3.98
CA LYS A 162 18.49 2.26 -5.19
C LYS A 162 17.52 2.47 -6.34
N ILE A 163 16.33 3.00 -6.07
CA ILE A 163 15.36 3.34 -7.10
C ILE A 163 15.81 4.68 -7.70
N LEU A 164 16.50 4.60 -8.83
CA LEU A 164 16.92 5.76 -9.59
C LEU A 164 15.89 6.06 -10.69
N CYS A 165 15.59 7.33 -10.88
CA CYS A 165 14.85 7.78 -12.05
C CYS A 165 15.81 7.72 -13.26
N GLU A 166 15.67 6.68 -14.08
CA GLU A 166 16.49 6.49 -15.29
C GLU A 166 16.02 7.38 -16.46
N ASP A 167 14.72 7.67 -16.51
CA ASP A 167 14.09 8.36 -17.63
C ASP A 167 12.97 9.27 -17.12
N LEU A 168 12.91 10.49 -17.66
CA LEU A 168 11.87 11.47 -17.36
C LEU A 168 11.33 12.03 -18.66
N LEU A 169 10.07 11.74 -18.92
CA LEU A 169 9.39 12.16 -20.13
C LEU A 169 8.30 13.17 -19.79
N PRO A 170 8.56 14.49 -19.94
CA PRO A 170 7.48 15.47 -19.86
C PRO A 170 6.49 15.20 -21.00
N MET A 171 5.17 15.26 -20.76
CA MET A 171 4.14 14.94 -21.77
C MET A 171 3.55 16.19 -22.43
N PHE A 172 3.17 17.20 -21.66
CA PHE A 172 2.73 18.50 -22.18
C PHE A 172 2.86 19.58 -21.09
N PRO A 173 3.10 20.85 -21.47
CA PRO A 173 3.02 21.97 -20.55
C PRO A 173 1.53 22.30 -20.27
N CYS A 174 1.14 22.40 -19.00
CA CYS A 174 -0.21 22.78 -18.60
C CYS A 174 -0.18 24.11 -17.82
N PRO A 175 -0.86 25.18 -18.29
CA PRO A 175 -0.90 26.47 -17.60
C PRO A 175 -1.85 26.49 -16.39
N SER A 176 -2.80 25.53 -16.32
CA SER A 176 -3.80 25.37 -15.26
C SER A 176 -3.59 24.06 -14.48
N SER A 177 -4.35 23.83 -13.40
CA SER A 177 -4.16 22.67 -12.54
C SER A 177 -4.38 21.35 -13.32
N PRO A 178 -3.45 20.37 -13.25
CA PRO A 178 -3.47 19.18 -14.11
C PRO A 178 -4.58 18.17 -13.76
N PHE A 179 -5.35 18.41 -12.69
CA PHE A 179 -6.32 17.47 -12.13
C PHE A 179 -7.55 17.20 -13.01
N ASN A 180 -7.69 17.90 -14.14
CA ASN A 180 -8.84 17.76 -15.03
C ASN A 180 -8.51 17.08 -16.37
N VAL A 181 -7.27 16.61 -16.58
CA VAL A 181 -6.91 15.93 -17.82
C VAL A 181 -7.14 14.42 -17.67
N PRO A 182 -8.05 13.80 -18.44
CA PRO A 182 -8.20 12.35 -18.47
C PRO A 182 -6.89 11.66 -18.79
N MET A 183 -6.49 10.72 -17.93
CA MET A 183 -5.29 9.92 -18.08
C MET A 183 -5.53 8.50 -17.58
N SER A 184 -5.07 7.51 -18.35
CA SER A 184 -5.12 6.10 -18.01
C SER A 184 -3.74 5.47 -18.21
N ILE A 185 -3.29 4.71 -17.21
CA ILE A 185 -2.01 4.00 -17.22
C ILE A 185 -2.30 2.52 -16.99
N SER A 186 -1.82 1.65 -17.88
CA SER A 186 -1.95 0.20 -17.70
C SER A 186 -0.79 -0.54 -18.35
N TYR A 187 -0.71 -1.85 -18.12
CA TYR A 187 0.27 -2.72 -18.74
C TYR A 187 -0.38 -4.06 -19.11
N TYR A 188 0.02 -4.62 -20.25
CA TYR A 188 -0.46 -5.91 -20.73
C TYR A 188 0.72 -6.80 -21.09
N LYS A 189 0.51 -8.12 -21.02
CA LYS A 189 1.46 -9.08 -21.58
C LYS A 189 1.39 -9.00 -23.10
N ASP A 190 2.53 -8.81 -23.75
CA ASP A 190 2.65 -8.86 -25.20
C ASP A 190 2.45 -10.30 -25.69
N ILE A 191 1.40 -10.50 -26.48
CA ILE A 191 1.06 -11.80 -27.07
C ILE A 191 1.69 -11.92 -28.48
N SER A 192 2.13 -10.81 -29.09
CA SER A 192 2.55 -10.75 -30.50
C SER A 192 3.87 -11.47 -30.79
N GLN A 193 4.72 -11.72 -29.78
CA GLN A 193 6.03 -12.36 -29.94
C GLN A 193 6.10 -13.83 -29.52
N ALA A 194 4.98 -14.46 -29.15
CA ALA A 194 4.96 -15.84 -28.67
C ALA A 194 5.35 -16.91 -29.72
N VAL A 195 5.53 -16.54 -30.99
CA VAL A 195 5.74 -17.49 -32.10
C VAL A 195 7.21 -17.60 -32.54
N SER A 196 8.12 -16.72 -32.11
CA SER A 196 9.52 -16.79 -32.55
C SER A 196 10.52 -16.83 -31.39
N THR A 197 11.19 -17.99 -31.29
CA THR A 197 12.45 -18.31 -30.57
C THR A 197 12.35 -18.96 -29.19
N TYR A 198 12.89 -20.18 -29.12
CA TYR A 198 13.16 -21.00 -27.94
C TYR A 198 14.28 -20.40 -27.07
N GLN A 199 14.14 -19.17 -26.59
CA GLN A 199 15.10 -18.55 -25.67
C GLN A 199 14.36 -17.82 -24.56
N THR A 200 14.40 -18.41 -23.36
CA THR A 200 13.99 -17.87 -22.06
C THR A 200 12.70 -17.04 -22.06
N CYS A 201 11.64 -17.65 -21.56
CA CYS A 201 10.28 -17.13 -21.40
C CYS A 201 10.22 -15.87 -20.50
N GLN A 202 10.84 -14.76 -20.90
CA GLN A 202 10.56 -13.44 -20.34
C GLN A 202 9.25 -12.98 -20.96
N HIS A 203 8.17 -13.06 -20.18
CA HIS A 203 6.89 -12.48 -20.56
C HIS A 203 7.10 -10.98 -20.74
N ARG A 204 7.17 -10.52 -21.99
CA ARG A 204 7.33 -9.11 -22.31
C ARG A 204 6.03 -8.40 -21.95
N PHE A 205 6.08 -7.45 -21.02
CA PHE A 205 4.95 -6.58 -20.73
C PHE A 205 5.11 -5.29 -21.53
N ILE A 206 4.03 -4.80 -22.12
CA ILE A 206 3.94 -3.49 -22.76
C ILE A 206 3.03 -2.64 -21.90
N ASP A 207 3.58 -1.54 -21.45
CA ASP A 207 2.92 -0.47 -20.74
C ASP A 207 2.36 0.57 -21.71
N TYR A 208 1.21 1.12 -21.35
CA TYR A 208 0.44 2.09 -22.11
C TYR A 208 0.11 3.28 -21.21
N ILE A 209 0.31 4.48 -21.73
CA ILE A 209 -0.16 5.73 -21.15
C ILE A 209 -1.03 6.40 -22.20
N ALA A 210 -2.31 6.55 -21.87
CA ALA A 210 -3.24 7.30 -22.68
C ALA A 210 -3.65 8.58 -21.93
N PHE A 211 -3.74 9.68 -22.64
CA PHE A 211 -4.03 10.98 -22.06
C PHE A 211 -4.68 11.91 -23.07
N LYS A 212 -5.57 12.79 -22.61
CA LYS A 212 -6.08 13.88 -23.43
C LYS A 212 -5.02 14.98 -23.56
N VAL A 213 -4.78 15.47 -24.77
CA VAL A 213 -3.93 16.64 -25.00
C VAL A 213 -4.77 17.90 -24.73
N PRO A 214 -4.34 18.82 -23.85
CA PRO A 214 -5.06 20.07 -23.64
C PRO A 214 -5.00 20.97 -24.88
N ASP A 215 -6.15 21.51 -25.29
CA ASP A 215 -6.27 22.37 -26.48
C ASP A 215 -5.46 23.66 -26.35
N GLU A 216 -5.29 24.15 -25.12
CA GLU A 216 -4.51 25.37 -24.81
C GLU A 216 -3.00 25.19 -25.03
N SER A 217 -2.52 23.94 -24.98
CA SER A 217 -1.09 23.66 -25.07
C SER A 217 -0.57 23.69 -26.51
N PHE A 218 -1.43 23.39 -27.50
CA PHE A 218 -1.04 23.27 -28.91
C PHE A 218 -2.17 23.71 -29.84
N SER A 219 -2.07 24.91 -30.43
CA SER A 219 -3.07 25.45 -31.36
C SER A 219 -3.32 24.58 -32.59
N ASP A 220 -2.31 23.83 -33.01
CA ASP A 220 -2.34 23.00 -34.23
C ASP A 220 -2.81 21.56 -33.95
N VAL A 221 -3.02 21.20 -32.68
CA VAL A 221 -3.39 19.85 -32.22
C VAL A 221 -4.52 19.98 -31.21
N ALA A 222 -5.67 20.46 -31.69
CA ALA A 222 -6.87 20.56 -30.88
C ALA A 222 -7.60 19.21 -30.82
N ASN A 223 -8.25 18.94 -29.69
CA ASN A 223 -9.14 17.81 -29.44
C ASN A 223 -8.51 16.43 -29.75
N CYS A 224 -7.27 16.23 -29.30
CA CYS A 224 -6.53 15.00 -29.56
C CYS A 224 -6.28 14.18 -28.29
N ILE A 225 -6.18 12.86 -28.46
CA ILE A 225 -5.82 11.88 -27.44
C ILE A 225 -4.46 11.30 -27.79
N GLY A 226 -3.48 11.45 -26.91
CA GLY A 226 -2.17 10.83 -27.05
C GLY A 226 -2.18 9.43 -26.43
N ILE A 227 -1.66 8.44 -27.16
CA ILE A 227 -1.40 7.10 -26.63
C ILE A 227 0.08 6.82 -26.85
N ALA A 228 0.80 6.57 -25.76
CA ALA A 228 2.21 6.20 -25.78
C ALA A 228 2.40 4.83 -25.13
N ARG A 229 3.33 4.02 -25.66
CA ARG A 229 3.62 2.68 -25.16
C ARG A 229 5.10 2.36 -25.16
N GLY A 230 5.50 1.41 -24.31
CA GLY A 230 6.87 0.91 -24.26
C GLY A 230 7.81 1.80 -23.44
N PHE A 231 7.42 2.15 -22.20
CA PHE A 231 8.31 2.77 -21.23
C PHE A 231 9.15 1.73 -20.50
N MET A 232 8.57 0.56 -20.18
CA MET A 232 9.24 -0.59 -19.56
C MET A 232 10.16 -1.32 -20.57
N HIS A 233 11.40 -0.85 -20.75
CA HIS A 233 12.44 -1.63 -21.42
C HIS A 233 13.70 -1.70 -20.59
N ASP A 234 14.29 -2.89 -20.54
CA ASP A 234 15.60 -3.12 -19.94
C ASP A 234 16.63 -2.21 -20.63
N SER A 235 17.42 -1.50 -19.83
CA SER A 235 18.58 -0.69 -20.24
C SER A 235 19.60 -1.46 -21.09
N SER A 236 19.52 -2.80 -21.15
CA SER A 236 20.29 -3.67 -22.05
C SER A 236 19.91 -3.55 -23.54
N SER A 237 18.69 -3.09 -23.84
CA SER A 237 18.16 -2.98 -25.21
C SER A 237 18.63 -1.71 -25.94
N VAL A 238 18.97 -0.65 -25.20
CA VAL A 238 19.48 0.62 -25.75
C VAL A 238 20.79 0.43 -26.53
N LYS A 239 21.62 -0.55 -26.13
CA LYS A 239 22.87 -0.89 -26.84
C LYS A 239 22.67 -1.50 -28.24
N LYS A 240 21.44 -1.87 -28.61
CA LYS A 240 21.11 -2.49 -29.91
C LYS A 240 20.34 -1.57 -30.87
N GLY A 241 20.17 -0.28 -30.54
CA GLY A 241 19.59 0.70 -31.48
C GLY A 241 18.07 0.58 -31.69
N TYR A 242 17.37 -0.18 -30.86
CA TYR A 242 15.89 -0.23 -30.87
C TYR A 242 15.35 0.84 -29.92
N THR A 243 14.94 1.99 -30.44
CA THR A 243 14.16 2.97 -29.67
C THR A 243 12.75 2.44 -29.50
N SER A 244 12.40 2.09 -28.28
CA SER A 244 11.26 1.22 -27.97
C SER A 244 10.03 1.97 -27.43
N LEU A 245 10.12 3.30 -27.39
CA LEU A 245 8.99 4.18 -27.09
C LEU A 245 8.26 4.48 -28.40
N GLU A 246 6.96 4.22 -28.41
CA GLU A 246 6.10 4.45 -29.54
C GLU A 246 4.92 5.31 -29.10
N ALA A 247 4.48 6.23 -29.96
CA ALA A 247 3.32 7.06 -29.68
C ALA A 247 2.45 7.24 -30.92
N VAL A 248 1.17 7.47 -30.68
CA VAL A 248 0.17 7.82 -31.69
C VAL A 248 -0.73 8.91 -31.14
N LEU A 249 -1.23 9.74 -32.04
CA LEU A 249 -2.14 10.83 -31.73
C LEU A 249 -3.47 10.58 -32.45
N LEU A 250 -4.54 10.47 -31.67
CA LEU A 250 -5.90 10.28 -32.16
C LEU A 250 -6.64 11.62 -32.16
N SER A 251 -7.09 12.08 -33.32
CA SER A 251 -7.96 13.26 -33.42
C SER A 251 -9.41 12.85 -33.19
N VAL A 252 -10.05 13.49 -32.23
CA VAL A 252 -11.50 13.37 -32.03
C VAL A 252 -12.21 14.28 -33.05
N PRO A 253 -13.29 13.81 -33.71
CA PRO A 253 -13.97 14.59 -34.74
C PRO A 253 -14.57 15.90 -34.20
N ASP A 254 -14.69 16.89 -35.09
CA ASP A 254 -15.39 18.14 -34.78
C ASP A 254 -16.84 17.83 -34.38
N GLY A 255 -17.33 18.49 -33.33
CA GLY A 255 -18.64 18.21 -32.76
C GLY A 255 -18.62 17.27 -31.55
N TYR A 256 -17.47 16.69 -31.21
CA TYR A 256 -17.30 15.83 -30.03
C TYR A 256 -16.16 16.32 -29.14
N HIS A 257 -16.21 16.03 -27.84
CA HIS A 257 -15.09 16.23 -26.92
C HIS A 257 -14.86 14.99 -26.06
N CYS A 258 -13.60 14.64 -25.83
CA CYS A 258 -13.25 13.56 -24.91
C CYS A 258 -13.49 13.98 -23.45
N VAL A 259 -14.32 13.21 -22.75
CA VAL A 259 -14.68 13.37 -21.33
C VAL A 259 -13.75 12.57 -20.45
N ASP A 260 -13.58 11.29 -20.78
CA ASP A 260 -12.69 10.38 -20.06
C ASP A 260 -12.27 9.21 -20.96
N LEU A 261 -11.25 8.49 -20.53
CA LEU A 261 -10.69 7.36 -21.25
C LEU A 261 -10.15 6.29 -20.29
N SER A 262 -10.24 5.03 -20.69
CA SER A 262 -9.71 3.93 -19.89
C SER A 262 -9.29 2.76 -20.74
N LEU A 263 -8.10 2.22 -20.51
CA LEU A 263 -7.64 1.02 -21.20
C LEU A 263 -8.43 -0.21 -20.74
N TYR A 264 -8.84 -1.04 -21.70
CA TYR A 264 -9.63 -2.26 -21.56
C TYR A 264 -8.82 -3.51 -21.94
N LYS A 265 -9.45 -4.69 -21.96
CA LYS A 265 -8.82 -6.00 -22.18
C LYS A 265 -7.96 -6.02 -23.46
N GLU A 266 -6.82 -6.72 -23.42
CA GLU A 266 -6.05 -7.13 -24.62
C GLU A 266 -5.73 -6.00 -25.62
N SER A 267 -5.21 -4.87 -25.12
CA SER A 267 -4.89 -3.68 -25.94
C SER A 267 -6.13 -3.01 -26.56
N GLN A 268 -7.29 -3.13 -25.94
CA GLN A 268 -8.44 -2.30 -26.25
C GLN A 268 -8.48 -1.09 -25.33
N MET A 269 -9.19 -0.05 -25.73
CA MET A 269 -9.35 1.16 -24.96
C MET A 269 -10.77 1.68 -25.14
N VAL A 270 -11.40 2.06 -24.02
CA VAL A 270 -12.73 2.66 -24.02
C VAL A 270 -12.56 4.18 -23.96
N LEU A 271 -13.16 4.86 -24.93
CA LEU A 271 -13.26 6.31 -25.00
C LEU A 271 -14.67 6.74 -24.66
N LEU A 272 -14.80 7.77 -23.84
CA LEU A 272 -16.07 8.42 -23.54
C LEU A 272 -16.05 9.83 -24.15
N LEU A 273 -16.93 10.07 -25.12
CA LEU A 273 -17.05 11.30 -25.87
C LEU A 273 -18.40 11.94 -25.63
N ASN A 274 -18.47 13.26 -25.56
CA ASN A 274 -19.72 14.03 -25.49
C ASN A 274 -19.85 14.89 -26.74
N GLU A 275 -21.07 15.08 -27.23
CA GLU A 275 -21.33 16.05 -28.30
C GLU A 275 -21.18 17.49 -27.80
N THR A 276 -20.49 18.33 -28.57
CA THR A 276 -20.30 19.76 -28.28
C THR A 276 -21.43 20.62 -28.86
N THR A 277 -22.19 20.11 -29.83
CA THR A 277 -23.33 20.82 -30.42
C THR A 277 -24.65 20.39 -29.80
N SER A 278 -25.13 21.15 -28.82
CA SER A 278 -26.55 21.14 -28.46
C SER A 278 -27.14 22.50 -28.81
N THR A 279 -27.96 22.55 -29.85
CA THR A 279 -29.12 23.45 -29.88
C THR A 279 -29.80 23.35 -28.51
N SER A 280 -30.12 24.47 -27.88
CA SER A 280 -30.42 24.65 -26.45
C SER A 280 -31.54 23.79 -25.82
N GLU A 281 -32.11 22.82 -26.54
CA GLU A 281 -33.22 21.97 -26.10
C GLU A 281 -32.91 20.45 -26.03
N SER A 282 -31.75 19.96 -26.52
CA SER A 282 -31.41 18.54 -26.38
C SER A 282 -30.64 18.26 -25.08
N SER A 283 -30.90 17.12 -24.43
CA SER A 283 -30.26 16.70 -23.16
C SER A 283 -28.76 16.39 -23.25
N GLY A 284 -28.12 16.76 -24.38
CA GLY A 284 -26.79 16.32 -24.82
C GLY A 284 -26.71 14.80 -24.98
N SER A 285 -25.89 14.35 -25.92
CA SER A 285 -25.65 12.92 -26.12
C SER A 285 -24.17 12.61 -25.88
N ALA A 286 -23.90 11.39 -25.45
CA ALA A 286 -22.55 10.88 -25.27
C ALA A 286 -22.37 9.59 -26.07
N HIS A 287 -21.14 9.28 -26.42
CA HIS A 287 -20.77 8.08 -27.14
C HIS A 287 -19.66 7.36 -26.39
N MET A 288 -19.82 6.04 -26.24
CA MET A 288 -18.80 5.16 -25.71
C MET A 288 -18.23 4.33 -26.85
N LEU A 289 -16.91 4.39 -27.05
CA LEU A 289 -16.23 3.73 -28.15
C LEU A 289 -15.17 2.77 -27.63
N VAL A 290 -15.14 1.55 -28.17
CA VAL A 290 -14.04 0.61 -27.93
C VAL A 290 -13.07 0.62 -29.11
N VAL A 291 -11.86 1.12 -28.89
CA VAL A 291 -10.79 1.22 -29.90
C VAL A 291 -9.77 0.11 -29.68
N GLN A 292 -9.39 -0.58 -30.76
CA GLN A 292 -8.29 -1.54 -30.75
C GLN A 292 -6.96 -0.81 -30.92
N VAL A 293 -6.15 -0.76 -29.86
CA VAL A 293 -4.90 0.01 -29.83
C VAL A 293 -3.83 -0.61 -30.72
N THR A 294 -3.82 -1.93 -30.91
CA THR A 294 -2.83 -2.62 -31.78
C THR A 294 -2.88 -2.21 -33.24
N ASP A 295 -4.04 -1.73 -33.70
CA ASP A 295 -4.29 -1.43 -35.10
C ASP A 295 -3.90 0.03 -35.43
N LEU A 296 -3.51 0.80 -34.42
CA LEU A 296 -3.13 2.20 -34.56
C LEU A 296 -1.69 2.32 -35.12
N PRO A 297 -1.45 3.31 -36.00
CA PRO A 297 -0.14 3.52 -36.61
C PRO A 297 0.81 4.22 -35.63
N PHE A 298 1.41 3.42 -34.76
CA PHE A 298 2.43 3.89 -33.81
C PHE A 298 3.69 4.38 -34.52
N VAL A 299 4.19 5.54 -34.09
CA VAL A 299 5.45 6.12 -34.56
C VAL A 299 6.49 6.01 -33.45
N SER A 300 7.70 5.58 -33.81
CA SER A 300 8.82 5.51 -32.86
C SER A 300 9.25 6.91 -32.42
N VAL A 301 9.23 7.15 -31.12
CA VAL A 301 9.69 8.40 -30.51
C VAL A 301 11.12 8.21 -30.01
N PRO A 302 12.10 9.02 -30.46
CA PRO A 302 13.46 8.89 -30.01
C PRO A 302 13.57 9.27 -28.53
N ARG A 303 14.11 8.36 -27.70
CA ARG A 303 14.47 8.70 -26.32
C ARG A 303 15.71 9.56 -26.32
N SER A 304 15.57 10.87 -26.08
CA SER A 304 16.70 11.79 -25.96
C SER A 304 17.09 11.96 -24.49
N THR A 305 18.38 11.91 -24.17
CA THR A 305 18.91 12.08 -22.81
C THR A 305 18.84 13.51 -22.27
N ASN A 306 18.50 14.48 -23.13
CA ASN A 306 18.24 15.85 -22.70
C ASN A 306 16.77 15.96 -22.29
N LEU A 307 16.48 16.78 -21.27
CA LEU A 307 15.14 17.27 -20.89
C LEU A 307 14.49 18.03 -22.06
N ASN A 308 14.22 17.32 -23.15
CA ASN A 308 13.58 17.84 -24.34
C ASN A 308 12.10 17.56 -24.18
N TYR A 309 11.34 18.64 -24.23
CA TYR A 309 9.89 18.65 -24.31
C TYR A 309 9.37 17.51 -25.19
N TRP A 310 8.30 16.84 -24.75
CA TRP A 310 7.53 15.94 -25.62
C TRP A 310 7.37 16.61 -26.97
N LYS A 311 8.00 16.03 -27.99
CA LYS A 311 7.86 16.58 -29.33
C LYS A 311 6.56 16.07 -29.92
N LEU A 312 5.44 16.43 -29.31
CA LEU A 312 4.11 16.24 -29.89
C LEU A 312 4.07 16.81 -31.31
N HIS A 313 4.86 17.85 -31.58
CA HIS A 313 5.07 18.42 -32.90
C HIS A 313 5.58 17.42 -33.95
N GLU A 314 6.39 16.42 -33.57
CA GLU A 314 6.87 15.36 -34.49
C GLU A 314 5.76 14.35 -34.83
N LEU A 315 4.71 14.26 -34.00
CA LEU A 315 3.55 13.41 -34.23
C LEU A 315 2.44 14.11 -35.04
N LYS A 316 2.62 15.39 -35.41
CA LYS A 316 1.65 16.16 -36.20
C LYS A 316 1.35 15.52 -37.55
N ASP A 317 2.35 14.95 -38.18
CA ASP A 317 2.22 14.34 -39.51
C ASP A 317 1.65 12.92 -39.46
N SER A 318 1.35 12.39 -38.26
CA SER A 318 0.89 11.02 -38.02
C SER A 318 -0.40 10.95 -37.21
N ILE A 319 -1.23 11.99 -37.31
CA ILE A 319 -2.56 12.04 -36.67
C ILE A 319 -3.49 11.01 -37.32
N THR A 320 -4.11 10.18 -36.48
CA THR A 320 -5.16 9.24 -36.91
C THR A 320 -6.52 9.80 -36.53
N TYR A 321 -7.43 9.89 -37.50
CA TYR A 321 -8.79 10.39 -37.26
C TYR A 321 -9.69 9.26 -36.72
N LEU A 322 -10.37 9.53 -35.61
CA LEU A 322 -11.29 8.57 -35.00
C LEU A 322 -12.55 8.43 -35.87
N GLN A 323 -12.86 7.20 -36.28
CA GLN A 323 -14.06 6.89 -37.06
C GLN A 323 -15.23 6.56 -36.13
N MET A 324 -16.32 7.33 -36.24
CA MET A 324 -17.54 7.19 -35.43
C MET A 324 -18.56 6.22 -36.05
N GLU A 325 -18.31 5.67 -37.23
CA GLU A 325 -19.24 4.81 -37.99
C GLU A 325 -19.05 3.30 -37.71
N ASN A 326 -18.24 2.94 -36.71
CA ASN A 326 -17.95 1.54 -36.39
C ASN A 326 -19.02 0.88 -35.50
N GLU A 327 -19.22 -0.43 -35.66
CA GLU A 327 -20.15 -1.25 -34.85
C GLU A 327 -19.87 -1.20 -33.32
N LYS A 328 -18.66 -0.81 -32.92
CA LYS A 328 -18.22 -0.71 -31.51
C LYS A 328 -18.49 0.64 -30.85
N VAL A 329 -19.32 1.49 -31.46
CA VAL A 329 -19.76 2.78 -30.92
C VAL A 329 -21.14 2.59 -30.27
N ARG A 330 -21.29 2.95 -28.99
CA ARG A 330 -22.59 2.96 -28.31
C ARG A 330 -23.03 4.37 -28.02
N SER A 331 -24.26 4.71 -28.41
CA SER A 331 -24.88 5.98 -28.08
C SER A 331 -25.45 5.97 -26.66
N ILE A 332 -25.30 7.09 -25.96
CA ILE A 332 -25.82 7.32 -24.62
C ILE A 332 -26.73 8.55 -24.74
N PRO A 333 -28.03 8.44 -24.38
CA PRO A 333 -29.02 9.51 -24.61
C PRO A 333 -28.85 10.73 -23.68
N HIS A 334 -27.75 10.78 -22.93
CA HIS A 334 -27.43 11.83 -21.97
C HIS A 334 -25.95 12.18 -22.07
N SER A 335 -25.63 13.44 -21.80
CA SER A 335 -24.24 13.86 -21.60
C SER A 335 -23.61 13.05 -20.46
N ALA A 336 -22.36 12.64 -20.64
CA ALA A 336 -21.60 11.92 -19.65
C ALA A 336 -20.63 12.84 -18.89
N ILE A 337 -20.27 12.44 -17.68
CA ILE A 337 -19.29 13.09 -16.83
C ILE A 337 -18.25 12.06 -16.37
N ALA A 338 -17.02 12.51 -16.15
CA ALA A 338 -15.98 11.71 -15.51
C ALA A 338 -16.39 11.33 -14.07
N PRO A 339 -15.94 10.17 -13.54
CA PRO A 339 -15.00 9.24 -14.15
C PRO A 339 -15.66 8.09 -14.94
N LEU A 340 -15.00 7.59 -15.96
CA LEU A 340 -15.30 6.33 -16.63
C LEU A 340 -14.64 5.17 -15.88
N ALA A 341 -15.41 4.16 -15.48
CA ALA A 341 -14.86 2.95 -14.87
C ALA A 341 -15.08 1.74 -15.79
N VAL A 342 -14.04 0.95 -16.05
CA VAL A 342 -14.10 -0.21 -16.94
C VAL A 342 -13.54 -1.43 -16.22
N SER A 343 -14.18 -2.59 -16.39
CA SER A 343 -13.74 -3.86 -15.84
C SER A 343 -13.48 -4.88 -16.94
N ALA A 344 -12.19 -5.13 -17.21
CA ALA A 344 -11.74 -6.15 -18.17
C ALA A 344 -12.14 -7.58 -17.80
N SER A 345 -12.21 -7.90 -16.49
CA SER A 345 -12.54 -9.26 -16.03
C SER A 345 -14.02 -9.58 -16.09
N ARG A 346 -14.89 -8.56 -16.11
CA ARG A 346 -16.34 -8.69 -16.15
C ARG A 346 -16.97 -8.25 -17.46
N GLY A 347 -16.18 -7.65 -18.36
CA GLY A 347 -16.67 -7.12 -19.63
C GLY A 347 -17.68 -5.99 -19.47
N VAL A 348 -17.54 -5.11 -18.46
CA VAL A 348 -18.50 -4.03 -18.19
C VAL A 348 -17.84 -2.66 -18.11
N ALA A 349 -18.58 -1.63 -18.48
CA ALA A 349 -18.24 -0.22 -18.27
C ALA A 349 -19.33 0.48 -17.46
N CYS A 350 -18.94 1.40 -16.59
CA CYS A 350 -19.82 2.26 -15.82
C CYS A 350 -19.56 3.72 -16.22
N VAL A 351 -20.61 4.38 -16.69
CA VAL A 351 -20.61 5.77 -17.15
C VAL A 351 -21.52 6.59 -16.24
N PHE A 352 -21.10 7.79 -15.86
CA PHE A 352 -21.94 8.71 -15.10
C PHE A 352 -22.60 9.71 -16.04
N ALA A 353 -23.93 9.78 -16.04
CA ALA A 353 -24.67 10.82 -16.77
C ALA A 353 -24.86 12.09 -15.93
N ALA A 354 -24.79 11.97 -14.60
CA ALA A 354 -24.87 13.07 -13.65
C ALA A 354 -24.24 12.64 -12.31
N ARG A 355 -24.05 13.60 -11.37
CA ARG A 355 -23.43 13.34 -10.04
C ARG A 355 -24.05 12.19 -9.22
N LYS A 356 -25.27 11.75 -9.54
CA LYS A 356 -25.99 10.67 -8.86
C LYS A 356 -26.63 9.66 -9.82
N ARG A 357 -26.21 9.65 -11.09
CA ARG A 357 -26.77 8.75 -12.12
C ARG A 357 -25.65 8.01 -12.82
N ALA A 358 -25.57 6.71 -12.55
CA ALA A 358 -24.64 5.79 -13.19
C ALA A 358 -25.41 4.87 -14.14
N LEU A 359 -24.80 4.56 -15.27
CA LEU A 359 -25.27 3.64 -16.30
C LEU A 359 -24.20 2.57 -16.45
N VAL A 360 -24.61 1.30 -16.42
CA VAL A 360 -23.69 0.16 -16.56
C VAL A 360 -23.97 -0.51 -17.89
N TYR A 361 -22.94 -0.67 -18.69
CA TYR A 361 -22.97 -1.29 -20.01
C TYR A 361 -22.15 -2.57 -20.01
N ILE A 362 -22.66 -3.61 -20.66
CA ILE A 362 -21.94 -4.85 -20.93
C ILE A 362 -21.24 -4.70 -22.28
N LEU A 363 -19.92 -4.62 -22.30
CA LEU A 363 -19.11 -4.32 -23.48
C LEU A 363 -18.98 -5.50 -24.46
N GLU A 364 -19.29 -6.72 -24.02
CA GLU A 364 -19.13 -7.96 -24.81
C GLU A 364 -20.44 -8.44 -25.48
N GLU A 365 -21.59 -7.88 -25.14
CA GLU A 365 -22.87 -8.18 -25.78
C GLU A 365 -23.22 -7.08 -26.78
N ASP A 366 -23.40 -7.42 -28.05
CA ASP A 366 -24.03 -6.55 -29.04
C ASP A 366 -25.50 -6.38 -28.63
N GLU A 367 -26.02 -5.15 -28.64
CA GLU A 367 -27.43 -4.93 -28.34
C GLU A 367 -28.24 -5.61 -29.44
N ASP A 368 -28.83 -6.77 -29.13
CA ASP A 368 -29.81 -7.42 -29.99
C ASP A 368 -30.83 -6.35 -30.40
N GLU A 369 -30.92 -6.08 -31.70
CA GLU A 369 -31.93 -5.24 -32.29
C GLU A 369 -33.28 -5.69 -31.74
N ALA A 370 -33.84 -4.91 -30.82
CA ALA A 370 -35.27 -4.95 -30.57
C ALA A 370 -35.94 -4.39 -31.83
N THR A 371 -36.02 -5.20 -32.88
CA THR A 371 -36.92 -4.95 -34.00
C THR A 371 -38.31 -4.88 -33.40
N ASP A 372 -38.88 -3.69 -33.46
CA ASP A 372 -40.27 -3.38 -33.15
C ASP A 372 -41.19 -4.53 -33.57
N ALA A 373 -41.90 -5.09 -32.59
CA ALA A 373 -43.04 -5.95 -32.86
C ALA A 373 -44.17 -5.09 -33.41
N GLU A 374 -44.60 -5.38 -34.64
CA GLU A 374 -45.94 -5.03 -35.14
C GLU A 374 -47.06 -5.71 -34.34
#